data_AF-A0A970K613-F1
#
_entry.id   AF-A0A970K613-F1
#
_cell.length_a   1.000
_cell.length_b   1.000
_cell.length_c   1.000
_cell.angle_alpha   90.00
_cell.angle_beta   90.00
_cell.angle_gamma   90.00
#
_symmetry.space_group_name_H-M   'P 1'
#
loop_
_entity.id
_entity.type
_entity.pdbx_description
1 polymer ?
#
loop_
_entity_poly.entity_id
_entity_poly.type
_entity_poly.pdbx_seq_one_letter_code
_entity_poly.pdbx_strand_id
1 'polypeptide(L)'
;PGDTVIVARNCHRSVYHALEIVRARPVFVMPEVDAETGIAGSFKPEAVEKSLESARGARLVIVTSPTYEGVVSDVRSICETAHRYGAVVLVDAAHGAHLGFHPAFPESPVACGADMVAMSLHKTLPAMTQTALLHLCSERVDAQRLAQAMRMFCTSSPSYVLMASIDRCLRLLESEGGALFARYSEALRRFSARARELQHLRVLCHGRDDIGRHSAFFGFDPGKIVVDTRGAGLTGPEFASRLREAHKIETEMASLGYVLAMTSVCDDDLVLTRLSNALFALDGAARPEREISVPPDVFSLPEMKMDLAEAARAEGSFVPIKNAARKAALEYVWAYPPGIPVLIPGEVVTGKALEALLALEKSGVSVYSSRGGWPEGLYCVT
;
A
#
# COMPACT_ATOMS: atom_id res chain seq x y z
N PRO A 1 -16.43 -10.70 17.52
CA PRO A 1 -17.33 -9.57 17.17
C PRO A 1 -17.35 -8.53 18.29
N GLY A 2 -17.27 -7.25 17.95
CA GLY A 2 -17.24 -6.14 18.90
C GLY A 2 -15.88 -5.81 19.52
N ASP A 3 -14.85 -6.63 19.27
CA ASP A 3 -13.48 -6.37 19.74
C ASP A 3 -12.87 -5.16 19.03
N THR A 4 -12.13 -4.36 19.79
CA THR A 4 -11.40 -3.20 19.27
C THR A 4 -10.10 -3.63 18.60
N VAL A 5 -9.83 -3.07 17.42
CA VAL A 5 -8.64 -3.36 16.61
C VAL A 5 -8.01 -2.04 16.17
N ILE A 6 -6.71 -1.88 16.38
CA ILE A 6 -5.96 -0.72 15.86
C ILE A 6 -5.54 -1.03 14.42
N VAL A 7 -5.83 -0.12 13.49
CA VAL A 7 -5.61 -0.38 12.06
C VAL A 7 -4.98 0.83 11.40
N ALA A 8 -3.89 0.62 10.65
CA ALA A 8 -3.35 1.65 9.78
C ALA A 8 -4.38 2.02 8.69
N ARG A 9 -4.71 3.30 8.53
CA ARG A 9 -5.77 3.75 7.59
C ARG A 9 -5.42 3.45 6.13
N ASN A 10 -4.14 3.46 5.78
CA ASN A 10 -3.65 3.15 4.43
C ASN A 10 -3.62 1.65 4.12
N CYS A 11 -4.43 0.83 4.79
CA CYS A 11 -4.52 -0.60 4.50
C CYS A 11 -5.37 -0.90 3.26
N HIS A 12 -5.17 -2.09 2.70
CA HIS A 12 -5.91 -2.54 1.52
C HIS A 12 -7.39 -2.79 1.84
N ARG A 13 -8.28 -2.62 0.85
CA ARG A 13 -9.73 -2.86 0.96
C ARG A 13 -10.14 -4.18 1.62
N SER A 14 -9.31 -5.23 1.51
CA SER A 14 -9.58 -6.53 2.15
C SER A 14 -9.62 -6.43 3.68
N VAL A 15 -8.83 -5.54 4.29
CA VAL A 15 -8.83 -5.32 5.73
C VAL A 15 -10.16 -4.69 6.15
N TYR A 16 -10.64 -3.68 5.42
CA TYR A 16 -11.96 -3.07 5.65
C TYR A 16 -13.09 -4.10 5.54
N HIS A 17 -13.11 -4.90 4.48
CA HIS A 17 -14.11 -5.96 4.34
C HIS A 17 -14.02 -7.00 5.48
N ALA A 18 -12.81 -7.36 5.92
CA ALA A 18 -12.64 -8.28 7.04
C ALA A 18 -13.20 -7.68 8.35
N LEU A 19 -12.95 -6.39 8.62
CA LEU A 19 -13.48 -5.69 9.78
C LEU A 19 -15.02 -5.72 9.81
N GLU A 20 -15.68 -5.53 8.66
CA GLU A 20 -17.13 -5.63 8.55
C GLU A 20 -17.65 -7.06 8.78
N ILE A 21 -17.04 -8.05 8.11
CA ILE A 21 -17.45 -9.46 8.21
C ILE A 21 -17.41 -9.94 9.66
N VAL A 22 -16.33 -9.62 10.39
CA VAL A 22 -16.16 -10.04 11.79
C VAL A 22 -16.81 -9.07 12.79
N ARG A 23 -17.37 -7.95 12.30
CA ARG A 23 -17.95 -6.86 13.08
C ARG A 23 -16.99 -6.35 14.16
N ALA A 24 -15.74 -6.10 13.78
CA ALA A 24 -14.75 -5.48 14.66
C ALA A 24 -15.03 -3.98 14.84
N ARG A 25 -14.45 -3.38 15.89
CA ARG A 25 -14.48 -1.93 16.13
C ARG A 25 -13.10 -1.35 15.80
N PRO A 26 -12.87 -0.89 14.55
CA PRO A 26 -11.57 -0.36 14.18
C PRO A 26 -11.32 1.01 14.83
N VAL A 27 -10.11 1.20 15.31
CA VAL A 27 -9.53 2.51 15.60
C VAL A 27 -8.49 2.78 14.52
N PHE A 28 -8.86 3.62 13.57
CA PHE A 28 -7.98 3.96 12.46
C PHE A 28 -6.92 4.97 12.90
N VAL A 29 -5.70 4.74 12.42
CA VAL A 29 -4.57 5.62 12.67
C VAL A 29 -3.96 6.00 11.32
N MET A 30 -3.83 7.30 11.07
CA MET A 30 -3.14 7.77 9.86
C MET A 30 -1.64 7.64 10.01
N PRO A 31 -0.94 7.08 9.01
CA PRO A 31 0.47 7.40 8.85
C PRO A 31 0.63 8.90 8.57
N GLU A 32 1.78 9.43 8.96
CA GLU A 32 2.19 10.76 8.50
C GLU A 32 2.37 10.76 6.98
N VAL A 33 2.21 11.91 6.35
CA VAL A 33 2.47 12.07 4.92
C VAL A 33 3.83 12.72 4.75
N ASP A 34 4.65 12.15 3.86
CA ASP A 34 5.93 12.74 3.49
C ASP A 34 5.70 14.05 2.75
N ALA A 35 6.26 15.15 3.25
CA ALA A 35 6.00 16.49 2.72
C ALA A 35 6.60 16.70 1.32
N GLU A 36 7.67 15.98 0.98
CA GLU A 36 8.32 16.08 -0.34
C GLU A 36 7.49 15.41 -1.43
N THR A 37 6.94 14.22 -1.13
CA THR A 37 6.30 13.36 -2.14
C THR A 37 4.78 13.30 -2.07
N GLY A 38 4.19 13.61 -0.90
CA GLY A 38 2.77 13.38 -0.63
C GLY A 38 2.42 11.90 -0.41
N ILE A 39 3.41 11.02 -0.27
CA ILE A 39 3.22 9.58 -0.05
C ILE A 39 3.02 9.31 1.44
N ALA A 40 2.14 8.36 1.76
CA ALA A 40 1.94 7.88 3.12
C ALA A 40 3.23 7.26 3.66
N GLY A 41 3.71 7.80 4.77
CA GLY A 41 4.90 7.36 5.48
C GLY A 41 4.68 6.10 6.32
N SER A 42 5.65 5.83 7.18
CA SER A 42 5.66 4.68 8.06
C SER A 42 4.59 4.78 9.16
N PHE A 43 4.13 3.62 9.61
CA PHE A 43 3.30 3.52 10.80
C PHE A 43 4.19 3.66 12.04
N LYS A 44 4.01 4.74 12.80
CA LYS A 44 4.89 5.08 13.93
C LYS A 44 4.54 4.31 15.20
N PRO A 45 5.52 3.71 15.91
CA PRO A 45 5.28 3.06 17.21
C PRO A 45 4.56 3.97 18.21
N GLU A 46 4.88 5.27 18.24
CA GLU A 46 4.29 6.25 19.16
C GLU A 46 2.79 6.47 18.86
N ALA A 47 2.41 6.43 17.58
CA ALA A 47 1.01 6.52 17.18
C ALA A 47 0.25 5.26 17.60
N VAL A 48 0.88 4.07 17.51
CA VAL A 48 0.31 2.82 18.01
C VAL A 48 0.11 2.87 19.52
N GLU A 49 1.11 3.32 20.28
CA GLU A 49 1.06 3.43 21.73
C GLU A 49 -0.10 4.32 22.18
N LYS A 50 -0.20 5.54 21.62
CA LYS A 50 -1.28 6.48 21.90
C LYS A 50 -2.67 5.88 21.61
N SER A 51 -2.79 5.12 20.53
CA SER A 51 -4.05 4.44 20.19
C SER A 51 -4.37 3.30 21.15
N LEU A 52 -3.38 2.52 21.60
CA LEU A 52 -3.56 1.47 22.60
C LEU A 52 -3.88 2.03 24.00
N GLU A 53 -3.36 3.20 24.34
CA GLU A 53 -3.68 3.91 25.58
C GLU A 53 -5.13 4.42 25.61
N SER A 54 -5.59 5.00 24.52
CA SER A 54 -6.95 5.53 24.39
C SER A 54 -8.00 4.43 24.20
N ALA A 55 -7.62 3.32 23.56
CA ALA A 55 -8.48 2.18 23.29
C ALA A 55 -8.06 0.94 24.10
N ARG A 56 -8.00 1.09 25.43
CA ARG A 56 -7.59 0.00 26.33
C ARG A 56 -8.40 -1.28 26.07
N GLY A 57 -7.69 -2.40 25.94
CA GLY A 57 -8.28 -3.70 25.64
C GLY A 57 -8.37 -4.03 24.15
N ALA A 58 -7.84 -3.18 23.26
CA ALA A 58 -7.63 -3.53 21.86
C ALA A 58 -6.85 -4.85 21.75
N ARG A 59 -7.36 -5.76 20.92
CA ARG A 59 -6.85 -7.15 20.85
C ARG A 59 -5.82 -7.36 19.74
N LEU A 60 -5.85 -6.52 18.73
CA LEU A 60 -5.09 -6.69 17.50
C LEU A 60 -4.65 -5.31 16.97
N VAL A 61 -3.40 -5.25 16.50
CA VAL A 61 -2.85 -4.15 15.71
C VAL A 61 -2.59 -4.69 14.31
N ILE A 62 -3.14 -4.03 13.29
CA ILE A 62 -2.94 -4.39 11.88
C ILE A 62 -2.10 -3.30 11.21
N VAL A 63 -0.94 -3.69 10.70
CA VAL A 63 0.02 -2.80 10.04
C VAL A 63 0.21 -3.24 8.60
N THR A 64 0.22 -2.30 7.66
CA THR A 64 0.65 -2.58 6.28
C THR A 64 2.12 -2.20 6.14
N SER A 65 3.00 -3.17 5.90
CA SER A 65 4.44 -2.91 5.74
C SER A 65 5.09 -3.98 4.86
N PRO A 66 5.69 -3.60 3.72
CA PRO A 66 5.81 -2.23 3.20
C PRO A 66 4.47 -1.69 2.65
N THR A 67 4.38 -0.38 2.47
CA THR A 67 3.32 0.26 1.67
C THR A 67 3.46 -0.15 0.19
N TYR A 68 2.51 0.29 -0.65
CA TYR A 68 2.56 0.01 -2.08
C TYR A 68 3.80 0.62 -2.74
N GLU A 69 4.14 1.84 -2.33
CA GLU A 69 5.28 2.65 -2.76
C GLU A 69 6.62 2.18 -2.17
N GLY A 70 6.62 1.24 -1.22
CA GLY A 70 7.84 0.67 -0.65
C GLY A 70 8.26 1.23 0.70
N VAL A 71 7.45 2.07 1.35
CA VAL A 71 7.77 2.60 2.68
C VAL A 71 7.62 1.49 3.71
N VAL A 72 8.65 1.27 4.52
CA VAL A 72 8.71 0.22 5.55
C VAL A 72 8.49 0.85 6.92
N SER A 73 7.71 0.21 7.78
CA SER A 73 7.48 0.64 9.16
C SER A 73 8.43 -0.04 10.13
N ASP A 74 8.66 0.55 11.31
CA ASP A 74 9.43 -0.08 12.39
C ASP A 74 8.61 -1.19 13.06
N VAL A 75 8.48 -2.32 12.36
CA VAL A 75 7.68 -3.46 12.81
C VAL A 75 8.18 -3.96 14.17
N ARG A 76 9.49 -3.93 14.43
CA ARG A 76 10.08 -4.40 15.69
C ARG A 76 9.56 -3.58 16.87
N SER A 77 9.72 -2.26 16.81
CA SER A 77 9.24 -1.37 17.87
C SER A 77 7.71 -1.36 18.00
N ILE A 78 6.97 -1.52 16.89
CA ILE A 78 5.51 -1.68 16.94
C ILE A 78 5.11 -2.96 17.68
N CYS A 79 5.78 -4.09 17.42
CA CYS A 79 5.50 -5.35 18.09
C CYS A 79 5.79 -5.27 19.58
N GLU A 80 6.96 -4.75 19.95
CA GLU A 80 7.32 -4.51 21.35
C GLU A 80 6.28 -3.64 22.06
N THR A 81 5.84 -2.56 21.42
CA THR A 81 4.80 -1.66 21.94
C THR A 81 3.47 -2.38 22.10
N ALA A 82 2.96 -3.03 21.06
CA ALA A 82 1.68 -3.73 21.11
C ALA A 82 1.66 -4.84 22.17
N HIS A 83 2.77 -5.57 22.31
CA HIS A 83 2.90 -6.66 23.29
C HIS A 83 2.88 -6.16 24.73
N ARG A 84 3.40 -4.95 25.04
CA ARG A 84 3.26 -4.33 26.37
C ARG A 84 1.81 -4.13 26.78
N TYR A 85 0.91 -3.89 25.81
CA TYR A 85 -0.52 -3.72 26.03
C TYR A 85 -1.30 -5.04 25.87
N GLY A 86 -0.62 -6.16 25.61
CA GLY A 86 -1.24 -7.47 25.42
C GLY A 86 -1.96 -7.66 24.08
N ALA A 87 -1.75 -6.75 23.12
CA ALA A 87 -2.28 -6.86 21.77
C ALA A 87 -1.38 -7.74 20.89
N VAL A 88 -2.00 -8.44 19.94
CA VAL A 88 -1.32 -9.22 18.89
C VAL A 88 -1.05 -8.30 17.69
N VAL A 89 0.00 -8.56 16.92
CA VAL A 89 0.32 -7.81 15.69
C VAL A 89 0.17 -8.69 14.45
N LEU A 90 -0.68 -8.25 13.52
CA LEU A 90 -0.77 -8.76 12.16
C LEU A 90 -0.12 -7.77 11.21
N VAL A 91 0.90 -8.21 10.48
CA VAL A 91 1.49 -7.41 9.41
C VAL A 91 0.96 -7.89 8.05
N ASP A 92 0.25 -7.01 7.35
CA ASP A 92 -0.01 -7.16 5.92
C ASP A 92 1.27 -6.77 5.15
N ALA A 93 2.04 -7.79 4.79
CA ALA A 93 3.26 -7.70 3.99
C ALA A 93 3.02 -8.18 2.55
N ALA A 94 1.82 -7.92 1.99
CA ALA A 94 1.48 -8.38 0.64
C ALA A 94 2.52 -7.96 -0.41
N HIS A 95 3.11 -6.77 -0.31
CA HIS A 95 4.13 -6.26 -1.24
C HIS A 95 5.58 -6.50 -0.76
N GLY A 96 5.77 -7.21 0.36
CA GLY A 96 7.07 -7.41 1.01
C GLY A 96 7.54 -8.86 1.09
N ALA A 97 6.99 -9.77 0.26
CA ALA A 97 7.33 -11.19 0.32
C ALA A 97 8.82 -11.48 0.03
N HIS A 98 9.49 -10.59 -0.70
CA HIS A 98 10.89 -10.67 -1.08
C HIS A 98 11.86 -10.03 -0.05
N LEU A 99 11.34 -9.44 1.03
CA LEU A 99 12.17 -8.80 2.06
C LEU A 99 12.91 -9.84 2.92
N GLY A 100 14.08 -9.45 3.45
CA GLY A 100 14.90 -10.31 4.31
C GLY A 100 15.78 -11.35 3.60
N PHE A 101 15.70 -11.48 2.27
CA PHE A 101 16.54 -12.44 1.52
C PHE A 101 17.96 -11.93 1.19
N HIS A 102 18.20 -10.62 1.32
CA HIS A 102 19.52 -10.03 1.09
C HIS A 102 19.67 -8.72 1.87
N PRO A 103 20.87 -8.37 2.38
CA PRO A 103 21.07 -7.19 3.26
C PRO A 103 20.74 -5.83 2.64
N ALA A 104 20.62 -5.76 1.31
CA ALA A 104 20.20 -4.54 0.61
C ALA A 104 18.69 -4.27 0.73
N PHE A 105 17.90 -5.25 1.16
CA PHE A 105 16.47 -5.11 1.38
C PHE A 105 16.19 -5.03 2.89
N PRO A 106 15.11 -4.33 3.28
CA PRO A 106 14.64 -4.32 4.66
C PRO A 106 14.46 -5.72 5.27
N GLU A 107 14.53 -5.80 6.60
CA GLU A 107 14.21 -7.03 7.33
C GLU A 107 12.76 -7.47 7.07
N SER A 108 12.55 -8.78 6.99
CA SER A 108 11.20 -9.35 6.89
C SER A 108 10.45 -9.13 8.20
N PRO A 109 9.15 -8.76 8.17
CA PRO A 109 8.32 -8.68 9.38
C PRO A 109 8.31 -9.95 10.23
N VAL A 110 8.55 -11.12 9.61
CA VAL A 110 8.71 -12.42 10.29
C VAL A 110 9.89 -12.39 11.29
N ALA A 111 11.00 -11.75 10.93
CA ALA A 111 12.18 -11.60 11.79
C ALA A 111 12.07 -10.41 12.78
N CYS A 112 11.09 -9.53 12.57
CA CYS A 112 10.85 -8.36 13.40
C CYS A 112 9.92 -8.61 14.60
N GLY A 113 9.46 -9.85 14.81
CA GLY A 113 8.64 -10.21 15.98
C GLY A 113 7.14 -10.01 15.81
N ALA A 114 6.65 -9.84 14.56
CA ALA A 114 5.21 -9.90 14.27
C ALA A 114 4.64 -11.27 14.69
N ASP A 115 3.39 -11.30 15.13
CA ASP A 115 2.73 -12.56 15.53
C ASP A 115 2.16 -13.31 14.32
N MET A 116 1.65 -12.55 13.34
CA MET A 116 1.18 -13.06 12.06
C MET A 116 1.65 -12.17 10.91
N VAL A 117 2.02 -12.77 9.78
CA VAL A 117 2.44 -12.03 8.59
C VAL A 117 1.77 -12.58 7.34
N ALA A 118 0.96 -11.78 6.66
CA ALA A 118 0.32 -12.13 5.40
C ALA A 118 1.18 -11.63 4.22
N MET A 119 1.58 -12.53 3.32
CA MET A 119 2.44 -12.21 2.16
C MET A 119 1.78 -12.68 0.87
N SER A 120 1.79 -11.85 -0.17
CA SER A 120 1.39 -12.26 -1.52
C SER A 120 2.65 -12.62 -2.30
N LEU A 121 2.86 -13.91 -2.57
CA LEU A 121 4.05 -14.36 -3.29
C LEU A 121 4.07 -13.77 -4.70
N HIS A 122 2.97 -13.89 -5.41
CA HIS A 122 2.83 -13.45 -6.80
C HIS A 122 3.08 -11.98 -7.09
N LYS A 123 3.18 -11.13 -6.06
CA LYS A 123 3.43 -9.70 -6.25
C LYS A 123 4.92 -9.37 -6.38
N THR A 124 5.77 -10.08 -5.65
CA THR A 124 7.22 -9.76 -5.59
C THR A 124 8.14 -10.96 -5.66
N LEU A 125 7.57 -12.15 -5.78
CA LEU A 125 8.26 -13.42 -5.96
C LEU A 125 7.70 -14.18 -7.17
N PRO A 126 8.46 -15.10 -7.77
CA PRO A 126 8.05 -15.81 -8.98
C PRO A 126 6.99 -16.90 -8.69
N ALA A 127 5.77 -16.46 -8.40
CA ALA A 127 4.60 -17.32 -8.18
C ALA A 127 3.38 -16.79 -8.94
N MET A 128 2.44 -17.68 -9.26
CA MET A 128 1.24 -17.32 -10.02
C MET A 128 0.28 -16.46 -9.21
N THR A 129 -0.42 -15.52 -9.87
CA THR A 129 -1.48 -14.70 -9.25
C THR A 129 -2.45 -15.56 -8.42
N GLN A 130 -2.91 -15.01 -7.29
CA GLN A 130 -3.69 -15.70 -6.23
C GLN A 130 -2.89 -16.54 -5.23
N THR A 131 -1.56 -16.63 -5.36
CA THR A 131 -0.72 -17.32 -4.36
C THR A 131 -0.29 -16.39 -3.22
N ALA A 132 -0.45 -16.85 -1.98
CA ALA A 132 -0.13 -16.11 -0.76
C ALA A 132 0.23 -17.08 0.38
N LEU A 133 0.95 -16.59 1.39
CA LEU A 133 1.26 -17.29 2.62
C LEU A 133 0.82 -16.47 3.83
N LEU A 134 0.34 -17.16 4.87
CA LEU A 134 0.15 -16.59 6.19
C LEU A 134 1.18 -17.26 7.12
N HIS A 135 2.15 -16.49 7.59
CA HIS A 135 3.10 -16.95 8.59
C HIS A 135 2.50 -16.74 9.98
N LEU A 136 2.55 -17.80 10.80
CA LEU A 136 2.29 -17.73 12.22
C LEU A 136 3.63 -17.77 12.95
N CYS A 137 3.96 -16.68 13.63
CA CYS A 137 5.32 -16.39 14.10
C CYS A 137 5.42 -16.34 15.63
N SER A 138 4.31 -16.53 16.36
CA SER A 138 4.31 -16.55 17.83
C SER A 138 3.26 -17.50 18.40
N GLU A 139 3.42 -17.83 19.68
CA GLU A 139 2.45 -18.62 20.46
C GLU A 139 1.28 -17.78 21.02
N ARG A 140 1.27 -16.46 20.80
CA ARG A 140 0.16 -15.58 21.23
C ARG A 140 -1.13 -15.86 20.46
N VAL A 141 -1.03 -16.51 19.30
CA VAL A 141 -2.15 -16.89 18.45
C VAL A 141 -2.24 -18.42 18.38
N ASP A 142 -3.41 -18.94 18.72
CA ASP A 142 -3.68 -20.37 18.67
C ASP A 142 -3.72 -20.87 17.22
N ALA A 143 -2.77 -21.76 16.87
CA ALA A 143 -2.61 -22.29 15.52
C ALA A 143 -3.83 -23.09 15.03
N GLN A 144 -4.48 -23.85 15.92
CA GLN A 144 -5.64 -24.68 15.56
C GLN A 144 -6.85 -23.79 15.26
N ARG A 145 -7.10 -22.79 16.09
CA ARG A 145 -8.16 -21.80 15.89
C ARG A 145 -7.92 -20.98 14.63
N LEU A 146 -6.68 -20.58 14.36
CA LEU A 146 -6.32 -19.88 13.13
C LEU A 146 -6.58 -20.75 11.90
N ALA A 147 -6.12 -22.01 11.90
CA ALA A 147 -6.34 -22.94 10.81
C ALA A 147 -7.84 -23.21 10.58
N GLN A 148 -8.63 -23.34 11.65
CA GLN A 148 -10.08 -23.49 11.57
C GLN A 148 -10.74 -22.25 10.95
N ALA A 149 -10.31 -21.04 11.32
CA ALA A 149 -10.82 -19.82 10.74
C ALA A 149 -10.47 -19.67 9.25
N MET A 150 -9.24 -20.00 8.86
CA MET A 150 -8.81 -19.97 7.46
C MET A 150 -9.69 -20.86 6.56
N ARG A 151 -10.13 -22.03 7.05
CA ARG A 151 -11.01 -22.94 6.29
C ARG A 151 -12.35 -22.32 5.88
N MET A 152 -12.81 -21.25 6.55
CA MET A 152 -14.05 -20.56 6.16
C MET A 152 -13.89 -19.77 4.85
N PHE A 153 -12.67 -19.36 4.51
CA PHE A 153 -12.37 -18.53 3.34
C PHE A 153 -11.68 -19.31 2.22
N CYS A 154 -11.10 -20.47 2.53
CA CYS A 154 -10.47 -21.34 1.56
C CYS A 154 -11.49 -22.28 0.90
N THR A 155 -11.33 -22.52 -0.41
CA THR A 155 -12.04 -23.60 -1.11
C THR A 155 -11.65 -24.97 -0.54
N SER A 156 -12.61 -25.90 -0.49
CA SER A 156 -12.34 -27.31 -0.18
C SER A 156 -11.57 -28.04 -1.30
N SER A 157 -11.52 -27.45 -2.49
CA SER A 157 -10.82 -27.97 -3.68
C SER A 157 -9.78 -26.95 -4.16
N PRO A 158 -8.61 -26.87 -3.51
CA PRO A 158 -7.57 -25.92 -3.91
C PRO A 158 -7.03 -26.27 -5.31
N SER A 159 -6.58 -25.24 -6.04
CA SER A 159 -5.90 -25.45 -7.31
C SER A 159 -4.51 -26.04 -7.09
N TYR A 160 -4.32 -27.30 -7.45
CA TYR A 160 -3.03 -27.98 -7.35
C TYR A 160 -1.94 -27.28 -8.19
N VAL A 161 -2.31 -26.60 -9.27
CA VAL A 161 -1.39 -25.78 -10.07
C VAL A 161 -0.86 -24.59 -9.25
N LEU A 162 -1.72 -23.90 -8.50
CA LEU A 162 -1.30 -22.80 -7.63
C LEU A 162 -0.45 -23.33 -6.46
N MET A 163 -0.82 -24.48 -5.89
CA MET A 163 -0.02 -25.13 -4.84
C MET A 163 1.38 -25.51 -5.35
N ALA A 164 1.47 -26.08 -6.55
CA ALA A 164 2.75 -26.40 -7.19
C ALA A 164 3.56 -25.14 -7.53
N SER A 165 2.90 -24.04 -7.89
CA SER A 165 3.56 -22.74 -8.10
C SER A 165 4.18 -22.20 -6.81
N ILE A 166 3.48 -22.30 -5.68
CA ILE A 166 4.02 -21.95 -4.36
C ILE A 166 5.24 -22.81 -4.06
N ASP A 167 5.11 -24.13 -4.17
CA ASP A 167 6.19 -25.08 -3.88
C ASP A 167 7.44 -24.83 -4.76
N ARG A 168 7.25 -24.58 -6.06
CA ARG A 168 8.36 -24.25 -6.96
C ARG A 168 9.03 -22.92 -6.57
N CYS A 169 8.25 -21.90 -6.22
CA CYS A 169 8.77 -20.62 -5.76
C CYS A 169 9.64 -20.81 -4.51
N LEU A 170 9.16 -21.56 -3.51
CA LEU A 170 9.92 -21.81 -2.27
C LEU A 170 11.21 -22.58 -2.54
N ARG A 171 11.16 -23.65 -3.34
CA ARG A 171 12.38 -24.42 -3.71
C ARG A 171 13.40 -23.56 -4.46
N LEU A 172 12.96 -22.68 -5.35
CA LEU A 172 13.85 -21.74 -6.05
C LEU A 172 14.55 -20.79 -5.08
N LEU A 173 13.81 -20.26 -4.10
CA LEU A 173 14.38 -19.36 -3.09
C LEU A 173 15.38 -20.08 -2.17
N GLU A 174 15.09 -21.32 -1.80
CA GLU A 174 15.99 -22.15 -1.00
C GLU A 174 17.29 -22.48 -1.75
N SER A 175 17.20 -22.86 -3.03
CA SER A 175 18.37 -23.31 -3.80
C SER A 175 19.17 -22.18 -4.45
N GLU A 176 18.50 -21.14 -4.95
CA GLU A 176 19.08 -20.10 -5.80
C GLU A 176 18.85 -18.67 -5.27
N GLY A 177 18.07 -18.49 -4.21
CA GLY A 177 17.66 -17.18 -3.70
C GLY A 177 18.83 -16.24 -3.45
N GLY A 178 19.89 -16.69 -2.76
CA GLY A 178 21.05 -15.86 -2.47
C GLY A 178 21.70 -15.25 -3.73
N ALA A 179 21.87 -16.06 -4.79
CA ALA A 179 22.44 -15.59 -6.05
C ALA A 179 21.47 -14.67 -6.82
N LEU A 180 20.17 -15.01 -6.83
CA LEU A 180 19.13 -14.20 -7.49
C LEU A 180 19.03 -12.80 -6.86
N PHE A 181 18.97 -12.72 -5.54
CA PHE A 181 18.87 -11.45 -4.83
C PHE A 181 20.16 -10.63 -4.88
N ALA A 182 21.34 -11.26 -4.89
CA ALA A 182 22.61 -10.56 -5.09
C ALA A 182 22.65 -9.88 -6.48
N ARG A 183 22.25 -10.60 -7.53
CA ARG A 183 22.16 -10.04 -8.89
C ARG A 183 21.13 -8.91 -8.97
N TYR A 184 19.96 -9.10 -8.37
CA TYR A 184 18.90 -8.10 -8.34
C TYR A 184 19.34 -6.83 -7.61
N SER A 185 19.97 -6.96 -6.44
CA SER A 185 20.53 -5.84 -5.68
C SER A 185 21.59 -5.06 -6.47
N GLU A 186 22.48 -5.75 -7.17
CA GLU A 186 23.50 -5.10 -8.02
C GLU A 186 22.87 -4.34 -9.20
N ALA A 187 21.83 -4.92 -9.83
CA ALA A 187 21.10 -4.25 -10.90
C ALA A 187 20.40 -2.97 -10.40
N LEU A 188 19.74 -3.02 -9.23
CA LEU A 188 19.15 -1.83 -8.58
C LEU A 188 20.20 -0.78 -8.24
N ARG A 189 21.39 -1.20 -7.77
CA ARG A 189 22.50 -0.28 -7.47
C ARG A 189 22.97 0.45 -8.74
N ARG A 190 23.10 -0.25 -9.86
CA ARG A 190 23.46 0.36 -11.16
C ARG A 190 22.36 1.28 -11.67
N PHE A 191 21.10 0.88 -11.58
CA PHE A 191 19.96 1.74 -11.89
C PHE A 191 20.00 3.04 -11.07
N SER A 192 20.19 2.93 -9.75
CA SER A 192 20.29 4.08 -8.85
C SER A 192 21.46 5.00 -9.22
N ALA A 193 22.63 4.44 -9.55
CA ALA A 193 23.78 5.23 -10.01
C ALA A 193 23.45 6.03 -11.28
N ARG A 194 22.74 5.44 -12.24
CA ARG A 194 22.30 6.12 -13.47
C ARG A 194 21.25 7.18 -13.20
N ALA A 195 20.30 6.93 -12.30
CA ALA A 195 19.25 7.88 -11.94
C ALA A 195 19.79 9.21 -11.37
N ARG A 196 21.07 9.27 -10.96
CA ARG A 196 21.73 10.52 -10.54
C ARG A 196 21.77 11.59 -11.61
N GLU A 197 21.85 11.18 -12.88
CA GLU A 197 22.00 12.09 -14.02
C GLU A 197 20.66 12.61 -14.56
N LEU A 198 19.53 12.14 -14.04
CA LEU A 198 18.21 12.67 -14.37
C LEU A 198 18.09 14.12 -13.87
N GLN A 199 17.61 15.02 -14.72
CA GLN A 199 17.57 16.45 -14.42
C GLN A 199 16.23 16.89 -13.82
N HIS A 200 15.13 16.37 -14.36
CA HIS A 200 13.76 16.80 -14.07
C HIS A 200 12.97 15.76 -13.27
N LEU A 201 13.17 14.48 -13.57
CA LEU A 201 12.61 13.36 -12.83
C LEU A 201 13.39 13.14 -11.54
N ARG A 202 12.67 12.83 -10.46
CA ARG A 202 13.26 12.32 -9.21
C ARG A 202 12.76 10.89 -9.00
N VAL A 203 13.66 10.01 -8.58
CA VAL A 203 13.30 8.63 -8.24
C VAL A 203 13.45 8.47 -6.74
N LEU A 204 12.36 8.14 -6.05
CA LEU A 204 12.30 8.09 -4.60
C LEU A 204 13.38 7.18 -4.02
N CYS A 205 14.20 7.70 -3.10
CA CYS A 205 15.30 6.94 -2.47
C CYS A 205 16.31 6.32 -3.45
N HIS A 206 16.39 6.82 -4.69
CA HIS A 206 17.38 6.44 -5.69
C HIS A 206 18.08 7.68 -6.28
N GLY A 207 19.27 7.48 -6.86
CA GLY A 207 19.97 8.55 -7.55
C GLY A 207 20.46 9.65 -6.60
N ARG A 208 19.90 10.85 -6.76
CA ARG A 208 20.17 12.05 -5.92
C ARG A 208 19.28 12.12 -4.68
N ASP A 209 18.31 11.22 -4.59
CA ASP A 209 17.37 11.11 -3.49
C ASP A 209 17.77 9.96 -2.56
N ASP A 210 17.48 10.10 -1.28
CA ASP A 210 17.86 9.14 -0.25
C ASP A 210 16.90 9.23 0.93
N ILE A 211 16.83 8.15 1.72
CA ILE A 211 15.88 8.04 2.83
C ILE A 211 16.04 9.14 3.89
N GLY A 212 17.23 9.73 4.05
CA GLY A 212 17.49 10.79 5.02
C GLY A 212 16.72 12.08 4.73
N ARG A 213 16.18 12.25 3.52
CA ARG A 213 15.32 13.37 3.14
C ARG A 213 13.87 13.18 3.58
N HIS A 214 13.47 11.96 3.93
CA HIS A 214 12.08 11.60 4.20
C HIS A 214 11.89 11.25 5.68
N SER A 215 11.68 12.28 6.51
CA SER A 215 11.53 12.11 7.96
C SER A 215 10.30 11.27 8.36
N ALA A 216 9.32 11.12 7.46
CA ALA A 216 8.16 10.26 7.65
C ALA A 216 8.47 8.76 7.42
N PHE A 217 9.66 8.42 6.89
CA PHE A 217 10.03 7.05 6.51
C PHE A 217 11.02 6.45 7.51
N PHE A 218 10.69 5.28 8.04
CA PHE A 218 11.61 4.47 8.83
C PHE A 218 12.57 3.66 7.95
N GLY A 219 12.03 3.06 6.88
CA GLY A 219 12.79 2.27 5.91
C GLY A 219 12.17 2.40 4.51
N PHE A 220 12.91 1.96 3.48
CA PHE A 220 12.42 1.95 2.11
C PHE A 220 12.87 0.67 1.38
N ASP A 221 11.97 0.10 0.59
CA ASP A 221 12.22 -1.04 -0.28
C ASP A 221 12.77 -0.55 -1.64
N PRO A 222 14.07 -0.79 -1.95
CA PRO A 222 14.67 -0.34 -3.20
C PRO A 222 14.14 -1.07 -4.45
N GLY A 223 13.33 -2.14 -4.28
CA GLY A 223 12.60 -2.79 -5.37
C GLY A 223 11.34 -2.03 -5.82
N LYS A 224 10.98 -0.93 -5.15
CA LYS A 224 9.88 -0.06 -5.56
C LYS A 224 10.44 1.20 -6.23
N ILE A 225 10.50 1.19 -7.56
CA ILE A 225 10.99 2.33 -8.32
C ILE A 225 9.84 3.33 -8.49
N VAL A 226 9.72 4.25 -7.55
CA VAL A 226 8.74 5.35 -7.59
C VAL A 226 9.38 6.55 -8.29
N VAL A 227 8.83 6.94 -9.43
CA VAL A 227 9.32 8.07 -10.24
C VAL A 227 8.36 9.23 -10.09
N ASP A 228 8.82 10.31 -9.45
CA ASP A 228 8.13 11.59 -9.39
C ASP A 228 8.20 12.27 -10.77
N THR A 229 7.03 12.50 -11.35
CA THR A 229 6.86 13.02 -12.71
C THR A 229 6.54 14.50 -12.73
N ARG A 230 6.32 15.13 -11.56
CA ARG A 230 5.93 16.54 -11.44
C ARG A 230 7.00 17.46 -12.04
N GLY A 231 8.27 17.18 -11.77
CA GLY A 231 9.39 17.95 -12.33
C GLY A 231 9.49 17.88 -13.86
N ALA A 232 8.88 16.88 -14.50
CA ALA A 232 8.77 16.78 -15.95
C ALA A 232 7.51 17.43 -16.54
N GLY A 233 6.62 17.98 -15.70
CA GLY A 233 5.35 18.58 -16.11
C GLY A 233 4.31 17.57 -16.58
N LEU A 234 4.36 16.34 -16.05
CA LEU A 234 3.48 15.23 -16.44
C LEU A 234 2.73 14.68 -15.22
N THR A 235 1.46 14.37 -15.39
CA THR A 235 0.75 13.53 -14.41
C THR A 235 1.30 12.10 -14.48
N GLY A 236 1.10 11.33 -13.42
CA GLY A 236 1.51 9.92 -13.43
C GLY A 236 0.85 9.14 -14.59
N PRO A 237 -0.47 9.27 -14.84
CA PRO A 237 -1.12 8.57 -15.96
C PRO A 237 -0.60 8.97 -17.34
N GLU A 238 -0.29 10.25 -17.57
CA GLU A 238 0.35 10.70 -18.81
C GLU A 238 1.73 10.07 -18.97
N PHE A 239 2.53 10.06 -17.91
CA PHE A 239 3.87 9.45 -17.92
C PHE A 239 3.81 7.94 -18.16
N ALA A 240 2.91 7.24 -17.47
CA ALA A 240 2.67 5.80 -17.65
C ALA A 240 2.23 5.48 -19.08
N SER A 241 1.35 6.28 -19.70
CA SER A 241 0.95 6.06 -21.10
C SER A 241 2.12 6.23 -22.05
N ARG A 242 3.01 7.21 -21.82
CA ARG A 242 4.22 7.39 -22.63
C ARG A 242 5.20 6.23 -22.49
N LEU A 243 5.42 5.74 -21.27
CA LEU A 243 6.24 4.53 -21.03
C LEU A 243 5.66 3.32 -21.78
N ARG A 244 4.35 3.08 -21.68
CA ARG A 244 3.67 1.96 -22.34
C ARG A 244 3.70 2.09 -23.85
N GLU A 245 3.36 3.25 -24.40
CA GLU A 245 3.19 3.43 -25.84
C GLU A 245 4.53 3.53 -26.58
N ALA A 246 5.47 4.35 -26.08
CA ALA A 246 6.74 4.61 -26.74
C ALA A 246 7.83 3.61 -26.35
N HIS A 247 7.83 3.10 -25.11
CA HIS A 247 8.90 2.25 -24.59
C HIS A 247 8.48 0.80 -24.30
N LYS A 248 7.18 0.48 -24.40
CA LYS A 248 6.62 -0.85 -24.11
C LYS A 248 6.93 -1.32 -22.68
N ILE A 249 6.87 -0.37 -21.73
CA ILE A 249 7.06 -0.60 -20.31
C ILE A 249 5.73 -0.33 -19.60
N GLU A 250 5.17 -1.36 -18.97
CA GLU A 250 4.00 -1.21 -18.11
C GLU A 250 4.45 -0.90 -16.69
N THR A 251 3.90 0.15 -16.11
CA THR A 251 4.07 0.48 -14.69
C THR A 251 2.99 -0.23 -13.87
N GLU A 252 3.32 -0.59 -12.64
CA GLU A 252 2.36 -1.20 -11.71
C GLU A 252 1.23 -0.23 -11.36
N MET A 253 1.56 1.05 -11.15
CA MET A 253 0.58 2.08 -10.79
C MET A 253 0.99 3.45 -11.31
N ALA A 254 -0.01 4.28 -11.55
CA ALA A 254 0.13 5.71 -11.75
C ALA A 254 -0.75 6.46 -10.74
N SER A 255 -0.15 7.40 -10.01
CA SER A 255 -0.84 8.34 -9.12
C SER A 255 -0.85 9.74 -9.74
N LEU A 256 -1.40 10.73 -9.06
CA LEU A 256 -1.49 12.12 -9.52
C LEU A 256 -0.17 12.65 -10.13
N GLY A 257 0.94 12.51 -9.40
CA GLY A 257 2.23 13.09 -9.76
C GLY A 257 3.40 12.12 -9.80
N TYR A 258 3.15 10.81 -9.76
CA TYR A 258 4.22 9.82 -9.82
C TYR A 258 3.73 8.51 -10.45
N VAL A 259 4.67 7.68 -10.88
CA VAL A 259 4.42 6.28 -11.26
C VAL A 259 5.24 5.34 -10.39
N LEU A 260 4.74 4.10 -10.22
CA LEU A 260 5.48 3.02 -9.58
C LEU A 260 5.80 1.95 -10.62
N ALA A 261 7.09 1.68 -10.82
CA ALA A 261 7.56 0.44 -11.43
C ALA A 261 7.95 -0.52 -10.29
N MET A 262 7.18 -1.59 -10.13
CA MET A 262 7.43 -2.62 -9.13
C MET A 262 8.34 -3.71 -9.73
N THR A 263 9.49 -3.94 -9.13
CA THR A 263 10.49 -4.90 -9.63
C THR A 263 10.70 -6.06 -8.65
N SER A 264 11.40 -7.10 -9.09
CA SER A 264 11.59 -8.35 -8.37
C SER A 264 12.91 -9.03 -8.76
N VAL A 265 13.18 -10.19 -8.15
CA VAL A 265 14.31 -11.06 -8.52
C VAL A 265 14.29 -11.57 -9.97
N CYS A 266 13.17 -11.41 -10.68
CA CYS A 266 13.03 -11.73 -12.09
C CYS A 266 13.53 -10.59 -13.00
N ASP A 267 13.79 -9.40 -12.46
CA ASP A 267 14.24 -8.23 -13.20
C ASP A 267 15.76 -8.10 -13.11
N ASP A 268 16.43 -8.24 -14.26
CA ASP A 268 17.89 -8.18 -14.36
C ASP A 268 18.39 -6.79 -14.81
N ASP A 269 19.71 -6.68 -14.96
CA ASP A 269 20.38 -5.45 -15.40
C ASP A 269 19.90 -4.97 -16.77
N LEU A 270 19.49 -5.87 -17.66
CA LEU A 270 18.95 -5.51 -18.96
C LEU A 270 17.59 -4.82 -18.82
N VAL A 271 16.69 -5.37 -18.01
CA VAL A 271 15.37 -4.78 -17.75
C VAL A 271 15.51 -3.40 -17.11
N LEU A 272 16.32 -3.27 -16.05
CA LEU A 272 16.50 -1.99 -15.37
C LEU A 272 17.24 -0.96 -16.24
N THR A 273 18.14 -1.40 -17.12
CA THR A 273 18.77 -0.53 -18.12
C THR A 273 17.76 -0.02 -19.15
N ARG A 274 16.83 -0.86 -19.61
CA ARG A 274 15.73 -0.44 -20.50
C ARG A 274 14.84 0.59 -19.82
N LEU A 275 14.48 0.38 -18.55
CA LEU A 275 13.74 1.36 -17.78
C LEU A 275 14.51 2.67 -17.66
N SER A 276 15.78 2.63 -17.25
CA SER A 276 16.63 3.83 -17.14
C SER A 276 16.70 4.61 -18.46
N ASN A 277 16.90 3.94 -19.59
CA ASN A 277 16.91 4.58 -20.92
C ASN A 277 15.58 5.28 -21.24
N ALA A 278 14.45 4.66 -20.90
CA ALA A 278 13.13 5.26 -21.09
C ALA A 278 12.96 6.51 -20.20
N LEU A 279 13.40 6.43 -18.94
CA LEU A 279 13.37 7.59 -18.04
C LEU A 279 14.20 8.75 -18.58
N PHE A 280 15.42 8.51 -19.08
CA PHE A 280 16.23 9.56 -19.71
C PHE A 280 15.58 10.19 -20.94
N ALA A 281 14.93 9.39 -21.78
CA ALA A 281 14.23 9.91 -22.96
C ALA A 281 13.07 10.83 -22.56
N LEU A 282 12.31 10.47 -21.52
CA LEU A 282 11.20 11.29 -21.02
C LEU A 282 11.68 12.51 -20.23
N ASP A 283 12.78 12.37 -19.48
CA ASP A 283 13.45 13.47 -18.77
C ASP A 283 13.96 14.53 -19.75
N GLY A 284 14.61 14.13 -20.85
CA GLY A 284 15.08 15.04 -21.89
C GLY A 284 13.96 15.71 -22.70
N ALA A 285 12.72 15.20 -22.62
CA ALA A 285 11.52 15.76 -23.24
C ALA A 285 10.60 16.47 -22.23
N ALA A 286 11.09 16.71 -21.00
CA ALA A 286 10.37 17.35 -19.92
C ALA A 286 9.89 18.77 -20.29
N ARG A 287 8.78 19.18 -19.67
CA ARG A 287 8.21 20.53 -19.78
C ARG A 287 7.99 21.09 -18.37
N PRO A 288 9.05 21.51 -17.67
CA PRO A 288 8.98 21.86 -16.25
C PRO A 288 8.12 23.09 -15.97
N GLU A 289 7.74 23.89 -16.98
CA GLU A 289 6.86 25.05 -16.78
C GLU A 289 5.40 24.66 -16.51
N ARG A 290 5.00 23.42 -16.83
CA ARG A 290 3.66 22.93 -16.53
C ARG A 290 3.57 22.45 -15.08
N GLU A 291 2.89 23.22 -14.24
CA GLU A 291 2.63 22.84 -12.87
C GLU A 291 1.61 21.70 -12.77
N ILE A 292 1.95 20.65 -12.01
CA ILE A 292 1.06 19.55 -11.67
C ILE A 292 0.61 19.75 -10.21
N SER A 293 -0.64 20.19 -10.03
CA SER A 293 -1.22 20.38 -8.70
C SER A 293 -1.57 19.04 -8.07
N VAL A 294 -1.03 18.78 -6.87
CA VAL A 294 -1.39 17.65 -6.01
C VAL A 294 -2.04 18.24 -4.77
N PRO A 295 -3.30 17.89 -4.44
CA PRO A 295 -3.95 18.42 -3.24
C PRO A 295 -3.16 17.99 -1.98
N PRO A 296 -2.84 18.91 -1.06
CA PRO A 296 -2.01 18.61 0.10
C PRO A 296 -2.68 17.72 1.14
N ASP A 297 -4.02 17.65 1.15
CA ASP A 297 -4.81 17.04 2.23
C ASP A 297 -5.68 15.85 1.79
N VAL A 298 -5.23 15.07 0.80
CA VAL A 298 -5.96 13.87 0.34
C VAL A 298 -6.24 12.87 1.49
N PHE A 299 -5.50 12.96 2.60
CA PHE A 299 -5.43 11.95 3.65
C PHE A 299 -5.79 12.46 5.06
N SER A 300 -6.60 13.51 5.20
CA SER A 300 -7.18 13.81 6.53
C SER A 300 -8.22 12.76 6.90
N LEU A 301 -8.20 12.21 8.12
CA LEU A 301 -9.27 11.33 8.60
C LEU A 301 -10.59 12.10 8.67
N PRO A 302 -11.60 11.73 7.89
CA PRO A 302 -12.93 12.26 8.08
C PRO A 302 -13.48 11.86 9.45
N GLU A 303 -14.37 12.68 10.00
CA GLU A 303 -15.08 12.35 11.23
C GLU A 303 -16.00 11.14 11.01
N MET A 304 -15.96 10.16 11.91
CA MET A 304 -16.93 9.06 11.92
C MET A 304 -18.21 9.52 12.61
N LYS A 305 -19.30 9.69 11.86
CA LYS A 305 -20.63 10.01 12.41
C LYS A 305 -21.31 8.78 13.01
N MET A 306 -20.98 7.60 12.50
CA MET A 306 -21.50 6.31 12.93
C MET A 306 -20.48 5.21 12.63
N ASP A 307 -20.54 4.10 13.33
CA ASP A 307 -19.64 2.97 13.06
C ASP A 307 -20.01 2.19 11.78
N LEU A 308 -19.11 1.31 11.32
CA LEU A 308 -19.34 0.51 10.11
C LEU A 308 -20.60 -0.38 10.19
N ALA A 309 -20.95 -0.88 11.38
CA ALA A 309 -22.10 -1.75 11.57
C ALA A 309 -23.42 -0.98 11.62
N GLU A 310 -23.39 0.25 12.12
CA GLU A 310 -24.48 1.22 12.03
C GLU A 310 -24.70 1.66 10.58
N ALA A 311 -23.62 2.04 9.88
CA ALA A 311 -23.67 2.45 8.48
C ALA A 311 -24.24 1.34 7.57
N ALA A 312 -23.87 0.07 7.80
CA ALA A 312 -24.39 -1.06 7.03
C ALA A 312 -25.91 -1.27 7.17
N ARG A 313 -26.54 -0.73 8.23
CA ARG A 313 -27.99 -0.83 8.49
C ARG A 313 -28.74 0.48 8.25
N ALA A 314 -28.02 1.57 7.97
CA ALA A 314 -28.62 2.87 7.79
C ALA A 314 -29.33 2.96 6.43
N GLU A 315 -30.44 3.69 6.41
CA GLU A 315 -31.13 4.06 5.17
C GLU A 315 -30.46 5.31 4.56
N GLY A 316 -30.37 5.32 3.23
CA GLY A 316 -29.69 6.37 2.50
C GLY A 316 -30.32 6.69 1.15
N SER A 317 -29.80 7.75 0.54
CA SER A 317 -30.17 8.19 -0.80
C SER A 317 -28.94 8.63 -1.58
N PHE A 318 -29.01 8.57 -2.91
CA PHE A 318 -27.97 9.14 -3.76
C PHE A 318 -28.02 10.67 -3.72
N VAL A 319 -26.87 11.27 -3.47
CA VAL A 319 -26.68 12.70 -3.39
C VAL A 319 -25.62 13.09 -4.41
N PRO A 320 -25.89 14.02 -5.35
CA PRO A 320 -24.87 14.49 -6.28
C PRO A 320 -23.59 14.88 -5.55
N ILE A 321 -22.42 14.52 -6.08
CA ILE A 321 -21.13 14.63 -5.37
C ILE A 321 -20.87 16.07 -4.86
N LYS A 322 -21.30 17.06 -5.65
CA LYS A 322 -21.23 18.50 -5.33
C LYS A 322 -22.03 18.92 -4.08
N ASN A 323 -23.04 18.13 -3.72
CA ASN A 323 -23.97 18.37 -2.61
C ASN A 323 -23.77 17.38 -1.45
N ALA A 324 -22.78 16.49 -1.54
CA ALA A 324 -22.54 15.44 -0.55
C ALA A 324 -21.82 15.95 0.70
N ALA A 325 -21.19 17.13 0.64
CA ALA A 325 -20.47 17.70 1.77
C ALA A 325 -21.33 17.76 3.04
N ARG A 326 -20.72 17.42 4.18
CA ARG A 326 -21.33 17.33 5.52
C ARG A 326 -22.36 16.20 5.72
N LYS A 327 -22.61 15.37 4.70
CA LYS A 327 -23.42 14.14 4.85
C LYS A 327 -22.53 12.97 5.25
N ALA A 328 -23.11 11.96 5.90
CA ALA A 328 -22.38 10.73 6.18
C ALA A 328 -22.51 9.76 5.00
N ALA A 329 -21.37 9.30 4.48
CA ALA A 329 -21.30 8.31 3.42
C ALA A 329 -21.78 6.94 3.92
N LEU A 330 -22.43 6.17 3.05
CA LEU A 330 -22.90 4.80 3.30
C LEU A 330 -22.32 3.81 2.26
N GLU A 331 -21.19 4.20 1.69
CA GLU A 331 -20.45 3.41 0.71
C GLU A 331 -18.97 3.71 0.84
N TYR A 332 -18.15 2.81 0.31
CA TYR A 332 -16.74 3.05 0.15
C TYR A 332 -16.47 3.78 -1.15
N VAL A 333 -15.52 4.72 -1.11
CA VAL A 333 -14.94 5.34 -2.31
C VAL A 333 -13.43 5.19 -2.26
N TRP A 334 -12.85 4.57 -3.28
CA TRP A 334 -11.43 4.21 -3.34
C TRP A 334 -10.81 4.72 -4.63
N ALA A 335 -9.57 5.18 -4.55
CA ALA A 335 -8.71 5.32 -5.72
C ALA A 335 -8.01 3.99 -6.00
N TYR A 336 -7.95 3.56 -7.26
CA TYR A 336 -7.27 2.33 -7.64
C TYR A 336 -6.41 2.50 -8.89
N PRO A 337 -5.16 2.00 -8.86
CA PRO A 337 -4.47 1.39 -7.70
C PRO A 337 -4.09 2.44 -6.63
N PRO A 338 -3.83 2.07 -5.35
CA PRO A 338 -3.76 0.71 -4.82
C PRO A 338 -5.06 0.19 -4.14
N GLY A 339 -6.15 0.98 -4.13
CA GLY A 339 -7.40 0.59 -3.47
C GLY A 339 -7.47 0.95 -1.99
N ILE A 340 -6.84 2.06 -1.60
CA ILE A 340 -7.02 2.68 -0.28
C ILE A 340 -8.28 3.55 -0.33
N PRO A 341 -9.22 3.40 0.61
CA PRO A 341 -10.43 4.21 0.62
C PRO A 341 -10.15 5.66 1.03
N VAL A 342 -10.65 6.59 0.22
CA VAL A 342 -10.74 8.03 0.54
C VAL A 342 -11.92 8.28 1.48
N LEU A 343 -13.02 7.54 1.27
CA LEU A 343 -14.20 7.55 2.14
C LEU A 343 -14.58 6.12 2.49
N ILE A 344 -14.97 5.89 3.74
CA ILE A 344 -15.62 4.65 4.20
C ILE A 344 -17.04 4.92 4.68
N PRO A 345 -17.90 3.88 4.78
CA PRO A 345 -19.22 4.02 5.38
C PRO A 345 -19.15 4.58 6.80
N GLY A 346 -20.03 5.53 7.11
CA GLY A 346 -20.13 6.22 8.39
C GLY A 346 -19.33 7.52 8.49
N GLU A 347 -18.41 7.79 7.56
CA GLU A 347 -17.63 9.02 7.54
C GLU A 347 -18.42 10.22 7.01
N VAL A 348 -18.21 11.38 7.63
CA VAL A 348 -18.71 12.66 7.12
C VAL A 348 -17.89 13.07 5.90
N VAL A 349 -18.56 13.21 4.75
CA VAL A 349 -17.96 13.70 3.51
C VAL A 349 -17.49 15.14 3.71
N THR A 350 -16.18 15.36 3.67
CA THR A 350 -15.57 16.69 3.81
C THR A 350 -15.33 17.35 2.45
N GLY A 351 -15.22 18.67 2.40
CA GLY A 351 -14.83 19.37 1.16
C GLY A 351 -13.47 18.90 0.63
N LYS A 352 -12.52 18.66 1.53
CA LYS A 352 -11.18 18.13 1.20
C LYS A 352 -11.24 16.76 0.54
N ALA A 353 -12.07 15.84 1.06
CA ALA A 353 -12.28 14.53 0.45
C ALA A 353 -12.85 14.66 -0.97
N LEU A 354 -13.81 15.57 -1.18
CA LEU A 354 -14.37 15.82 -2.52
C LEU A 354 -13.34 16.40 -3.49
N GLU A 355 -12.54 17.37 -3.04
CA GLU A 355 -11.44 17.96 -3.83
C GLU A 355 -10.41 16.90 -4.22
N ALA A 356 -10.05 16.01 -3.30
CA ALA A 356 -9.13 14.91 -3.55
C ALA A 356 -9.67 13.94 -4.61
N LEU A 357 -10.93 13.51 -4.49
CA LEU A 357 -11.57 12.61 -5.44
C LEU A 357 -11.60 13.21 -6.84
N LEU A 358 -12.00 14.48 -6.96
CA LEU A 358 -12.06 15.20 -8.25
C LEU A 358 -10.67 15.41 -8.86
N ALA A 359 -9.64 15.66 -8.04
CA ALA A 359 -8.27 15.77 -8.53
C ALA A 359 -7.77 14.44 -9.09
N LEU A 360 -8.00 13.33 -8.38
CA LEU A 360 -7.63 11.98 -8.81
C LEU A 360 -8.27 11.65 -10.16
N GLU A 361 -9.57 11.87 -10.31
CA GLU A 361 -10.29 11.67 -11.58
C GLU A 361 -9.69 12.49 -12.72
N LYS A 362 -9.52 13.80 -12.50
CA LYS A 362 -9.00 14.72 -13.51
C LYS A 362 -7.59 14.33 -13.97
N SER A 363 -6.80 13.71 -13.09
CA SER A 363 -5.46 13.23 -13.43
C SER A 363 -5.43 11.93 -14.23
N GLY A 364 -6.58 11.24 -14.35
CA GLY A 364 -6.72 9.95 -15.01
C GLY A 364 -6.62 8.75 -14.08
N VAL A 365 -6.58 8.96 -12.75
CA VAL A 365 -6.62 7.87 -11.76
C VAL A 365 -8.06 7.37 -11.65
N SER A 366 -8.23 6.05 -11.70
CA SER A 366 -9.56 5.44 -11.61
C SER A 366 -10.06 5.50 -10.16
N VAL A 367 -11.27 6.00 -9.98
CA VAL A 367 -11.95 6.03 -8.68
C VAL A 367 -13.21 5.17 -8.77
N TYR A 368 -13.39 4.34 -7.75
CA TYR A 368 -14.46 3.36 -7.68
C TYR A 368 -15.31 3.59 -6.44
N SER A 369 -16.59 3.30 -6.55
CA SER A 369 -17.48 3.14 -5.40
C SER A 369 -17.78 1.65 -5.15
N SER A 370 -18.04 1.26 -3.90
CA SER A 370 -18.61 -0.07 -3.61
C SER A 370 -19.99 -0.32 -4.24
N ARG A 371 -20.61 0.71 -4.84
CA ARG A 371 -21.88 0.65 -5.56
C ARG A 371 -21.74 0.80 -7.09
N GLY A 372 -20.53 0.98 -7.65
CA GLY A 372 -20.33 1.12 -9.10
C GLY A 372 -19.09 1.94 -9.48
N GLY A 373 -18.99 2.36 -10.76
CA GLY A 373 -17.88 3.17 -11.29
C GLY A 373 -17.77 4.58 -10.67
N TRP A 374 -17.32 5.57 -11.45
CA TRP A 374 -17.18 6.94 -10.94
C TRP A 374 -18.47 7.43 -10.26
N PRO A 375 -18.42 7.89 -8.99
CA PRO A 375 -19.62 8.35 -8.31
C PRO A 375 -20.01 9.75 -8.81
N GLU A 376 -20.90 9.83 -9.80
CA GLU A 376 -21.61 11.10 -10.12
C GLU A 376 -22.40 11.63 -8.90
N GLY A 377 -22.75 10.72 -7.98
CA GLY A 377 -23.26 11.00 -6.65
C GLY A 377 -22.79 9.97 -5.63
N LEU A 378 -22.83 10.37 -4.35
CA LEU A 378 -22.53 9.52 -3.21
C LEU A 378 -23.80 9.02 -2.55
N TYR A 379 -23.83 7.75 -2.14
CA TYR A 379 -24.88 7.21 -1.30
C TYR A 379 -24.66 7.65 0.14
N CYS A 380 -25.52 8.52 0.65
CA CYS A 380 -25.39 9.12 1.97
C CYS A 380 -26.64 8.87 2.82
N VAL A 381 -26.49 8.96 4.15
CA VAL A 381 -27.61 8.93 5.09
C VAL A 381 -28.66 9.98 4.70
N THR A 382 -29.92 9.58 4.69
CA THR A 382 -31.08 10.45 4.43
C THR A 382 -31.25 11.54 5.48
#